data_AF-A0A6C0DP28-F1
#
_entry.id   AF-A0A6C0DP28-F1
#
_cell.length_a   1.000
_cell.length_b   1.000
_cell.length_c   1.000
_cell.angle_alpha   90.00
_cell.angle_beta   90.00
_cell.angle_gamma   90.00
#
_symmetry.space_group_name_H-M   'P 1'
#
loop_
_entity.id
_entity.type
_entity.pdbx_description
1 polymer ?
#
loop_
_entity_poly.entity_id
_entity_poly.type
_entity_poly.pdbx_seq_one_letter_code
_entity_poly.pdbx_strand_id
1 'polypeptide(L)'
;MKDWAFVALLAGLAVVGYVIYKSREGFEIAFIDKTNDRKTDETRTSSYVQQTNHYKPTEPAPRPPAGVETPYRVNTWNSYVPF
;
A
#
# COMPACT_ATOMS: atom_id res chain seq x y z
N MET A 1 -18.39 -45.72 7.99
CA MET A 1 -19.08 -44.49 7.53
C MET A 1 -18.29 -43.22 7.84
N LYS A 2 -17.68 -43.08 9.03
CA LYS A 2 -16.86 -41.92 9.41
C LYS A 2 -15.58 -41.75 8.59
N ASP A 3 -14.93 -42.84 8.20
CA ASP A 3 -13.67 -42.80 7.44
C ASP A 3 -13.89 -42.30 6.01
N TRP A 4 -14.99 -42.71 5.39
CA TRP A 4 -15.41 -42.21 4.07
C TRP A 4 -15.75 -40.72 4.09
N ALA A 5 -16.33 -40.23 5.18
CA ALA A 5 -16.56 -38.80 5.37
C ALA A 5 -15.24 -38.02 5.46
N PHE A 6 -14.23 -38.56 6.17
CA PHE A 6 -12.89 -37.96 6.24
C PHE A 6 -12.18 -37.93 4.88
N VAL A 7 -12.26 -39.02 4.11
CA VAL A 7 -11.70 -39.10 2.76
C VAL A 7 -12.37 -38.09 1.82
N ALA A 8 -13.69 -37.98 1.87
CA ALA A 8 -14.42 -37.00 1.06
C ALA A 8 -14.04 -35.55 1.42
N LEU A 9 -13.82 -35.28 2.71
CA LEU A 9 -13.46 -33.95 3.20
C LEU A 9 -12.03 -33.56 2.78
N LEU A 10 -11.08 -34.50 2.85
CA LEU A 10 -9.72 -34.32 2.34
C LEU A 10 -9.71 -34.12 0.82
N ALA A 11 -10.49 -34.91 0.07
CA ALA A 11 -10.62 -34.75 -1.37
C ALA A 11 -11.21 -33.37 -1.74
N GLY A 12 -12.23 -32.92 -1.00
CA GLY A 12 -12.82 -31.59 -1.17
C GLY A 12 -11.80 -30.47 -0.94
N LEU A 13 -11.04 -30.55 0.16
CA LEU A 13 -9.97 -29.58 0.46
C LEU A 13 -8.88 -29.57 -0.61
N ALA A 14 -8.49 -30.74 -1.13
CA ALA A 14 -7.49 -30.84 -2.19
C ALA A 14 -7.97 -30.18 -3.49
N VAL A 15 -9.24 -30.37 -3.86
CA VAL A 15 -9.84 -29.72 -5.03
C VAL A 15 -9.90 -28.20 -4.86
N VAL A 16 -10.34 -27.72 -3.69
CA VAL A 16 -10.38 -26.28 -3.39
C VAL A 16 -8.98 -25.66 -3.44
N GLY A 17 -7.98 -26.31 -2.84
CA GLY A 17 -6.59 -25.87 -2.89
C GLY A 17 -6.04 -25.80 -4.32
N TYR A 18 -6.36 -26.81 -5.14
CA TYR A 18 -5.94 -26.84 -6.55
C TYR A 18 -6.57 -25.71 -7.37
N VAL A 19 -7.86 -25.43 -7.17
CA VAL A 19 -8.55 -24.32 -7.85
C VAL A 19 -7.95 -22.99 -7.45
N ILE A 20 -7.76 -22.74 -6.15
CA ILE A 20 -7.14 -21.49 -5.67
C ILE A 20 -5.73 -21.32 -6.24
N TYR A 21 -4.93 -22.39 -6.27
CA TYR A 21 -3.58 -22.35 -6.82
C TYR A 21 -3.58 -22.01 -8.32
N LYS A 22 -4.50 -22.60 -9.09
CA LYS A 22 -4.59 -22.37 -10.55
C LYS A 22 -5.23 -21.02 -10.90
N SER A 23 -6.14 -20.51 -10.08
CA SER A 23 -6.82 -19.22 -10.26
C SER A 23 -6.00 -18.02 -9.79
N ARG A 24 -4.73 -18.21 -9.42
CA ARG A 24 -3.80 -17.09 -9.23
C ARG A 24 -3.47 -16.52 -10.60
N GLU A 25 -4.32 -15.63 -11.09
CA GLU A 25 -4.00 -14.78 -12.23
C GLU A 25 -2.76 -13.96 -11.87
N GLY A 26 -1.75 -14.00 -12.73
CA GLY A 26 -0.58 -13.14 -12.59
C GLY A 26 -0.99 -11.68 -12.73
N PHE A 27 -0.18 -10.76 -12.22
CA PHE A 27 -0.37 -9.34 -12.52
C PHE A 27 -0.22 -9.14 -14.02
N GLU A 28 -1.34 -8.89 -14.69
CA GLU A 28 -1.38 -8.61 -16.12
C GLU A 28 -0.53 -7.36 -16.39
N ILE A 29 0.42 -7.47 -17.32
CA ILE A 29 1.45 -6.45 -17.56
C ILE A 29 0.81 -5.13 -18.01
N ALA A 30 -0.40 -5.19 -18.58
CA ALA A 30 -1.20 -4.01 -18.95
C ALA A 30 -1.58 -3.11 -17.75
N PHE A 31 -1.60 -3.61 -16.51
CA PHE A 31 -1.90 -2.82 -15.31
C PHE A 31 -0.65 -2.35 -14.56
N ILE A 32 0.55 -2.69 -15.03
CA ILE A 32 1.78 -2.13 -14.49
C ILE A 32 1.82 -0.65 -14.93
N ASP A 33 1.88 0.26 -13.97
CA ASP A 33 1.96 1.69 -14.24
C ASP A 33 3.30 2.03 -14.92
N LYS A 34 3.26 2.21 -16.24
CA LYS A 34 4.40 2.61 -17.08
C LYS A 34 4.41 4.12 -17.35
N THR A 35 3.68 4.92 -16.57
CA THR A 35 3.62 6.37 -16.77
C THR A 35 5.00 7.03 -16.67
N ASN A 36 5.89 6.51 -15.83
CA ASN A 36 7.24 7.03 -15.68
C ASN A 36 8.14 6.66 -16.87
N ASP A 37 8.04 5.45 -17.40
CA ASP A 37 8.76 5.02 -18.60
C ASP A 37 8.33 5.86 -19.81
N ARG A 38 7.01 6.05 -19.97
CA ARG A 38 6.43 6.89 -21.01
C ARG A 38 6.94 8.34 -20.93
N LYS A 39 6.92 8.95 -19.74
CA LYS A 39 7.44 10.32 -19.54
C LYS A 39 8.93 10.42 -19.84
N THR A 40 9.70 9.38 -19.50
CA THR A 40 11.14 9.32 -19.75
C THR A 40 11.42 9.26 -21.25
N ASP A 41 10.71 8.41 -21.99
CA ASP A 41 10.82 8.30 -23.45
C ASP A 41 10.39 9.60 -24.16
N GLU A 42 9.30 10.23 -23.72
CA GLU A 42 8.82 11.51 -24.24
C GLU A 42 9.83 12.65 -23.99
N THR A 43 10.57 12.59 -22.89
CA THR A 43 11.53 13.63 -22.49
C THR A 43 12.95 13.35 -23.03
N ARG A 44 13.22 12.13 -23.51
CA ARG A 44 14.54 11.70 -24.01
C ARG A 44 15.08 12.54 -25.18
N THR A 45 14.21 13.05 -26.03
CA THR A 45 14.59 13.88 -27.20
C THR A 45 14.72 15.36 -26.86
N SER A 46 14.36 15.76 -25.64
CA SER A 46 14.40 17.15 -25.19
C SER A 46 15.49 17.34 -24.15
N SER A 47 16.58 18.01 -24.54
CA SER A 47 17.64 18.41 -23.62
C SER A 47 17.26 19.56 -22.68
N TYR A 48 16.03 20.10 -22.79
CA TYR A 48 15.60 21.31 -22.09
C TYR A 48 14.31 21.15 -21.25
N VAL A 49 13.43 20.20 -21.58
CA VAL A 49 12.19 19.97 -20.83
C VAL A 49 12.48 19.07 -19.64
N GLN A 50 12.85 19.64 -18.50
CA GLN A 50 12.96 18.88 -17.25
C GLN A 50 11.59 18.82 -16.58
N GLN A 51 10.93 17.65 -16.63
CA GLN A 51 9.77 17.41 -15.77
C GLN A 51 10.29 17.06 -14.37
N THR A 52 10.44 18.06 -13.51
CA THR A 52 10.71 17.78 -12.09
C THR A 52 9.48 17.13 -11.50
N ASN A 53 9.64 15.98 -10.84
CA ASN A 53 8.59 15.41 -10.00
C ASN A 53 8.06 16.53 -9.11
N HIS A 54 6.75 16.77 -9.14
CA HIS A 54 6.07 17.67 -8.19
C HIS A 54 6.17 17.03 -6.79
N TYR A 55 7.36 17.06 -6.22
CA TYR A 55 7.59 16.69 -4.85
C TYR A 55 7.00 17.80 -4.02
N LYS A 56 5.86 17.53 -3.38
CA LYS A 56 5.37 18.38 -2.31
C LYS A 56 6.43 18.30 -1.20
N PRO A 57 7.04 19.43 -0.80
CA PRO A 57 7.96 19.41 0.33
C PRO A 57 7.24 18.77 1.51
N THR A 58 7.89 17.84 2.21
CA THR A 58 7.35 17.35 3.48
C THR A 58 7.20 18.54 4.41
N GLU A 59 5.96 18.85 4.78
CA GLU A 59 5.68 19.93 5.72
C GLU A 59 6.40 19.62 7.04
N PRO A 60 7.04 20.62 7.68
CA PRO A 60 7.63 20.42 8.98
C PRO A 60 6.56 19.95 9.95
N ALA A 61 6.93 19.05 10.86
CA ALA A 61 6.01 18.57 11.89
C ALA A 61 5.38 19.78 12.62
N PRO A 62 4.06 19.76 12.88
CA PRO A 62 3.41 20.85 13.57
C PRO A 62 4.09 21.08 14.92
N ARG A 63 4.42 22.34 15.20
CA ARG A 63 5.00 22.71 16.49
C ARG A 63 4.01 22.35 17.60
N PRO A 64 4.48 21.83 18.75
CA PRO A 64 3.60 21.56 19.87
C PRO A 64 2.90 22.87 20.29
N PRO A 65 1.61 22.82 20.65
CA PRO A 65 0.90 23.98 21.14
C PRO A 65 1.58 24.49 22.42
N ALA A 66 1.54 25.81 22.61
CA ALA A 66 2.21 26.42 23.74
C ALA A 66 1.47 26.05 25.04
N GLY A 67 2.20 25.59 26.06
CA GLY A 67 1.58 25.11 27.29
C GLY A 67 2.45 24.15 28.10
N VAL A 68 1.88 23.63 29.19
CA VAL A 68 2.44 22.51 29.96
C VAL A 68 1.85 21.21 29.46
N GLU A 69 2.70 20.24 29.12
CA GLU A 69 2.26 18.90 28.69
C GLU A 69 1.54 18.18 29.83
N THR A 70 0.39 17.58 29.52
CA THR A 70 -0.41 16.79 30.45
C THR A 70 -0.14 15.29 30.26
N PRO A 71 -0.43 14.44 31.27
CA PRO A 71 -0.29 12.99 31.14
C PRO A 71 -1.35 12.35 30.21
N TYR A 72 -2.29 13.12 29.68
CA TYR A 72 -3.36 12.64 28.82
C TYR A 72 -2.99 12.77 27.34
N ARG A 73 -3.39 11.79 26.53
CA ARG A 73 -3.16 11.77 25.08
C ARG A 73 -4.48 11.51 24.35
N VAL A 74 -4.66 12.15 23.20
CA VAL A 74 -5.78 11.91 22.28
C VAL A 74 -5.22 11.33 20.99
N ASN A 75 -5.47 10.04 20.76
CA ASN A 75 -4.86 9.26 19.68
C ASN A 75 -3.32 9.31 19.71
N THR A 76 -2.70 9.85 18.67
CA THR A 76 -1.24 10.03 18.54
C THR A 76 -0.75 11.37 19.09
N TRP A 77 -1.64 12.24 19.57
CA TRP A 77 -1.33 13.62 19.94
C TRP A 77 -1.27 13.80 21.46
N ASN A 78 -0.25 14.51 21.94
CA ASN A 78 -0.13 14.88 23.35
C ASN A 78 -1.03 16.10 23.64
N SER A 79 -1.59 16.17 24.84
CA SER A 79 -2.45 17.27 25.27
C SER A 79 -1.67 18.28 26.12
N TYR A 80 -1.95 19.57 25.94
CA TYR A 80 -1.24 20.68 26.60
C TYR A 80 -2.25 21.62 27.27
N VAL A 81 -1.95 22.11 28.48
CA VAL A 81 -2.71 23.18 29.14
C VAL A 81 -2.14 24.52 28.68
N PRO A 82 -2.95 25.41 28.07
CA PRO A 82 -2.49 26.75 27.71
C PRO A 82 -2.12 27.53 28.97
N PHE A 83 -1.05 28.32 28.89
CA PHE A 83 -0.70 29.29 29.92
C PHE A 83 -1.51 30.58 29.75
#